data_AF-A0A843RAU2-F1
#
_entry.id   AF-A0A843RAU2-F1
#
_cell.length_a   1.000
_cell.length_b   1.000
_cell.length_c   1.000
_cell.angle_alpha   90.00
_cell.angle_beta   90.00
_cell.angle_gamma   90.00
#
_symmetry.space_group_name_H-M   'P 1'
#
loop_
_entity.id
_entity.type
_entity.pdbx_description
1 polymer ?
#
loop_
_entity_poly.entity_id
_entity_poly.type
_entity_poly.pdbx_seq_one_letter_code
_entity_poly.pdbx_strand_id
1 'polypeptide(L)'
;MRSLTVALLACSAVALSACVTTVKEQHLQDGYRLLSGSEITTLVSGQTVEGRYGDGHGTYIDFRAADGRLSTLEPSGKTYIGTWEVEDDLLCLTYPTVPVPIPKCLEIAEKDGHYVEFRISGPAAGKLGAEYVSIIPGNIKNLPLE
;
A
#
# COMPACT_ATOMS: atom_id res chain seq x y z
N MET A 1 61.35 15.51 40.51
CA MET A 1 60.74 14.95 39.28
C MET A 1 59.24 14.92 39.47
N ARG A 2 58.50 15.61 38.59
CA ARG A 2 57.04 15.72 38.58
C ARG A 2 56.45 14.46 37.95
N SER A 3 55.35 13.94 38.49
CA SER A 3 54.40 13.14 37.71
C SER A 3 53.00 13.38 38.22
N LEU A 4 52.24 14.10 37.40
CA LEU A 4 50.79 14.31 37.50
C LEU A 4 50.09 12.98 37.17
N THR A 5 49.24 12.51 38.08
CA THR A 5 48.27 11.45 37.76
C THR A 5 47.01 12.12 37.23
N VAL A 6 46.77 12.00 35.92
CA VAL A 6 45.57 12.47 35.24
C VAL A 6 44.42 11.54 35.62
N ALA A 7 43.43 12.05 36.36
CA ALA A 7 42.16 11.35 36.56
C ALA A 7 41.32 11.46 35.29
N LEU A 8 41.12 10.33 34.61
CA LEU A 8 40.18 10.21 33.49
C LEU A 8 38.76 10.51 34.00
N LEU A 9 38.18 11.63 33.56
CA LEU A 9 36.74 11.83 33.59
C LEU A 9 36.11 10.93 32.51
N ALA A 10 35.37 9.91 32.93
CA ALA A 10 34.45 9.17 32.09
C ALA A 10 33.21 10.05 31.82
N CYS A 11 33.19 10.75 30.67
CA CYS A 11 31.98 11.41 30.19
C CYS A 11 31.15 10.42 29.36
N SER A 12 29.97 10.13 29.91
CA SER A 12 28.87 9.33 29.39
C SER A 12 28.60 9.52 27.90
N ALA A 13 28.76 8.45 27.12
CA ALA A 13 28.19 8.35 25.78
C ALA A 13 26.68 8.10 25.93
N VAL A 14 25.89 9.18 25.88
CA VAL A 14 24.44 9.07 25.70
C VAL A 14 24.21 8.60 24.27
N ALA A 15 23.98 7.30 24.10
CA ALA A 15 23.57 6.75 22.82
C ALA A 15 22.18 7.31 22.50
N LEU A 16 22.10 8.33 21.64
CA LEU A 16 20.87 8.69 20.97
C LEU A 16 20.49 7.51 20.06
N SER A 17 19.70 6.59 20.60
CA SER A 17 18.97 5.62 19.81
C SER A 17 17.89 6.40 19.06
N ALA A 18 18.23 6.92 17.89
CA ALA A 18 17.24 7.37 16.94
C ALA A 18 16.47 6.12 16.51
N CYS A 19 15.24 5.96 17.03
CA CYS A 19 14.33 4.92 16.59
C CYS A 19 14.18 5.05 15.07
N VAL A 20 14.67 4.05 14.34
CA VAL A 20 14.25 3.83 12.96
C VAL A 20 12.83 3.29 13.05
N THR A 21 11.85 4.20 13.12
CA THR A 21 10.44 3.84 13.02
C THR A 21 10.23 3.15 11.67
N THR A 22 9.67 1.96 11.69
CA THR A 22 9.33 1.26 10.45
C THR A 22 8.18 1.99 9.74
N VAL A 23 8.09 1.85 8.42
CA VAL A 23 7.00 2.43 7.62
C VAL A 23 5.63 2.07 8.19
N LYS A 24 5.47 0.81 8.60
CA LYS A 24 4.25 0.27 9.19
C LYS A 24 3.88 0.99 10.50
N GLU A 25 4.85 1.19 11.39
CA GLU A 25 4.65 1.93 12.63
C GLU A 25 4.30 3.40 12.38
N GLN A 26 4.84 4.01 11.32
CA GLN A 26 4.49 5.38 10.95
C GLN A 26 3.03 5.50 10.53
N HIS A 27 2.51 4.60 9.68
CA HIS A 27 1.10 4.66 9.27
C HIS A 27 0.15 4.52 10.47
N LEU A 28 0.48 3.64 11.42
CA LEU A 28 -0.28 3.49 12.66
C LEU A 28 -0.25 4.79 13.50
N GLN A 29 0.91 5.46 13.59
CA GLN A 29 1.03 6.75 14.26
C GLN A 29 0.23 7.85 13.56
N ASP A 30 0.10 7.79 12.24
CA ASP A 30 -0.71 8.71 11.43
C ASP A 30 -2.22 8.44 11.57
N GLY A 31 -2.62 7.48 12.40
CA GLY A 31 -4.00 7.15 12.72
C GLY A 31 -4.67 6.21 11.73
N TYR A 32 -3.89 5.55 10.85
CA TYR A 32 -4.41 4.49 10.00
C TYR A 32 -4.52 3.18 10.76
N ARG A 33 -5.54 2.39 10.41
CA ARG A 33 -5.67 1.00 10.80
C ARG A 33 -5.43 0.13 9.57
N LEU A 34 -4.37 -0.67 9.63
CA LEU A 34 -4.09 -1.64 8.56
C LEU A 34 -5.13 -2.75 8.58
N LEU A 35 -5.63 -3.12 7.40
CA LEU A 35 -6.60 -4.19 7.25
C LEU A 35 -5.92 -5.55 7.22
N SER A 36 -6.57 -6.55 7.82
CA SER A 36 -6.20 -7.95 7.67
C SER A 36 -6.56 -8.50 6.29
N GLY A 37 -5.96 -9.61 5.88
CA GLY A 37 -6.28 -10.26 4.60
C GLY A 37 -7.76 -10.59 4.41
N SER A 38 -8.46 -11.00 5.47
CA SER A 38 -9.90 -11.26 5.44
C SER A 38 -10.74 -9.99 5.26
N GLU A 39 -10.32 -8.89 5.86
CA GLU A 39 -10.97 -7.59 5.69
C GLU A 39 -10.74 -7.06 4.27
N ILE A 40 -9.52 -7.20 3.73
CA ILE A 40 -9.19 -6.83 2.35
C ILE A 40 -10.05 -7.62 1.38
N THR A 41 -10.11 -8.95 1.53
CA THR A 41 -10.92 -9.81 0.65
C THR A 41 -12.40 -9.39 0.70
N THR A 42 -12.94 -9.14 1.88
CA THR A 42 -14.33 -8.66 2.04
C THR A 42 -14.55 -7.30 1.39
N LEU A 43 -13.56 -6.41 1.50
CA LEU A 43 -13.62 -5.05 0.96
C LEU A 43 -13.64 -5.03 -0.57
N VAL A 44 -12.92 -5.92 -1.24
CA VAL A 44 -12.66 -5.80 -2.68
C VAL A 44 -13.25 -6.90 -3.56
N SER A 45 -13.59 -8.07 -2.99
CA SER A 45 -14.09 -9.21 -3.77
C SER A 45 -15.47 -8.94 -4.35
N GLY A 46 -15.58 -9.04 -5.68
CA GLY A 46 -16.82 -8.77 -6.43
C GLY A 46 -17.16 -7.28 -6.51
N GLN A 47 -16.20 -6.38 -6.28
CA GLN A 47 -16.42 -4.94 -6.24
C GLN A 47 -15.76 -4.23 -7.42
N THR A 48 -16.38 -3.14 -7.87
CA THR A 48 -15.69 -2.08 -8.60
C THR A 48 -15.14 -1.06 -7.61
N VAL A 49 -13.84 -0.79 -7.67
CA VAL A 49 -13.13 0.23 -6.90
C VAL A 49 -12.76 1.38 -7.82
N GLU A 50 -13.21 2.58 -7.50
CA GLU A 50 -12.70 3.81 -8.10
C GLU A 50 -11.61 4.37 -7.17
N GLY A 51 -10.38 4.44 -7.66
CA GLY A 51 -9.23 4.88 -6.88
C GLY A 51 -8.57 6.11 -7.48
N ARG A 52 -8.14 7.03 -6.63
CA ARG A 52 -7.39 8.23 -7.03
C ARG A 52 -5.92 8.06 -6.66
N TYR A 53 -5.03 8.16 -7.64
CA TYR A 53 -3.60 8.01 -7.40
C TYR A 53 -3.05 9.11 -6.49
N GLY A 54 -2.24 8.71 -5.50
CA GLY A 54 -1.63 9.63 -4.53
C GLY A 54 -0.59 10.58 -5.12
N ASP A 55 -0.10 10.31 -6.34
CA ASP A 55 0.82 11.18 -7.09
C ASP A 55 0.10 12.14 -8.06
N GLY A 56 -1.23 12.12 -8.11
CA GLY A 56 -2.03 13.03 -8.94
C GLY A 56 -2.18 12.60 -10.40
N HIS A 57 -1.79 11.38 -10.78
CA HIS A 57 -1.94 10.87 -12.16
C HIS A 57 -3.40 10.69 -12.63
N GLY A 58 -4.37 10.84 -11.72
CA GLY A 58 -5.80 10.79 -12.01
C GLY A 58 -6.50 9.66 -11.26
N THR A 59 -7.65 9.24 -11.79
CA THR A 59 -8.50 8.19 -11.21
C THR A 59 -8.48 6.95 -12.10
N TYR A 60 -8.30 5.77 -11.50
CA TYR A 60 -8.48 4.48 -12.14
C TYR A 60 -9.78 3.81 -11.67
N ILE A 61 -10.24 2.83 -12.43
CA ILE A 61 -11.36 1.98 -12.06
C ILE A 61 -10.94 0.52 -12.16
N ASP A 62 -10.94 -0.19 -11.04
CA ASP A 62 -10.70 -1.63 -10.97
C ASP A 62 -12.02 -2.38 -10.80
N PHE A 63 -12.27 -3.42 -11.58
CA PHE A 63 -13.20 -4.47 -11.19
C PHE A 63 -12.42 -5.70 -10.74
N ARG A 64 -12.65 -6.11 -9.48
CA ARG A 64 -12.01 -7.25 -8.83
C ARG A 64 -13.04 -8.36 -8.67
N ALA A 65 -13.11 -9.26 -9.66
CA ALA A 65 -14.07 -10.36 -9.66
C ALA A 65 -13.80 -11.33 -8.51
N ALA A 66 -14.85 -11.94 -7.94
CA ALA A 66 -14.72 -12.84 -6.79
C ALA A 66 -13.90 -14.12 -7.06
N ASP A 67 -13.65 -14.44 -8.34
CA ASP A 67 -12.83 -15.56 -8.78
C ASP A 67 -11.34 -15.19 -8.97
N GLY A 68 -10.92 -14.00 -8.56
CA GLY A 68 -9.53 -13.54 -8.64
C GLY A 68 -9.17 -12.83 -9.95
N ARG A 69 -10.10 -12.70 -10.91
CA ARG A 69 -9.84 -11.91 -12.13
C ARG A 69 -9.93 -10.40 -11.87
N LEU A 70 -9.10 -9.63 -12.57
CA LEU A 70 -8.98 -8.18 -12.43
C LEU A 70 -9.09 -7.50 -13.80
N SER A 71 -9.77 -6.37 -13.84
CA SER A 71 -9.75 -5.45 -14.98
C SER A 71 -9.62 -4.01 -14.50
N THR A 72 -8.66 -3.28 -15.05
CA THR A 72 -8.33 -1.92 -14.62
C THR A 72 -8.40 -0.96 -15.78
N LEU A 73 -9.28 0.04 -15.70
CA LEU A 73 -9.33 1.16 -16.61
C LEU A 73 -8.50 2.32 -16.05
N GLU A 74 -7.38 2.61 -16.70
CA GLU A 74 -6.49 3.72 -16.34
C GLU A 74 -7.03 5.09 -16.78
N PRO A 75 -6.56 6.20 -16.18
CA PRO A 75 -6.90 7.56 -16.63
C PRO A 75 -6.64 7.81 -18.12
N SER A 76 -5.67 7.09 -18.71
CA SER A 76 -5.34 7.16 -20.13
C SER A 76 -6.40 6.54 -21.06
N GLY A 77 -7.42 5.89 -20.51
CA GLY A 77 -8.43 5.13 -21.26
C GLY A 77 -8.01 3.71 -21.63
N LYS A 78 -6.78 3.30 -21.29
CA LYS A 78 -6.31 1.93 -21.50
C LYS A 78 -6.89 1.00 -20.44
N THR A 79 -7.28 -0.19 -20.87
CA THR A 79 -7.71 -1.27 -19.97
C THR A 79 -6.62 -2.32 -19.86
N TYR A 80 -6.35 -2.75 -18.64
CA TYR A 80 -5.41 -3.82 -18.32
C TYR A 80 -6.17 -4.97 -17.67
N ILE A 81 -5.91 -6.18 -18.15
CA ILE A 81 -6.49 -7.41 -17.62
C ILE A 81 -5.42 -8.14 -16.83
N GLY A 82 -5.83 -8.72 -15.71
CA GLY A 82 -4.92 -9.36 -14.78
C GLY A 82 -5.62 -10.22 -13.76
N THR A 83 -4.92 -10.49 -12.67
CA THR A 83 -5.44 -11.18 -11.50
C THR A 83 -5.18 -10.36 -10.25
N TRP A 84 -6.00 -10.61 -9.22
CA TRP A 84 -5.78 -10.12 -7.88
C TRP A 84 -5.85 -11.29 -6.90
N GLU A 85 -5.08 -11.18 -5.84
CA GLU A 85 -5.12 -12.09 -4.71
C GLU A 85 -4.79 -11.33 -3.42
N VAL A 86 -5.04 -11.98 -2.29
CA VAL A 86 -4.60 -11.49 -0.99
C VAL A 86 -3.61 -12.49 -0.42
N GLU A 87 -2.38 -12.03 -0.20
CA GLU A 87 -1.31 -12.80 0.44
C GLU A 87 -1.01 -12.16 1.79
N ASP A 88 -1.22 -12.90 2.86
CA ASP A 88 -1.25 -12.38 4.24
C ASP A 88 -2.19 -11.17 4.37
N ASP A 89 -1.64 -10.00 4.71
CA ASP A 89 -2.37 -8.73 4.87
C ASP A 89 -2.12 -7.77 3.69
N LEU A 90 -1.80 -8.30 2.51
CA LEU A 90 -1.46 -7.52 1.32
C LEU A 90 -2.41 -7.82 0.17
N LEU A 91 -2.85 -6.77 -0.53
CA LEU A 91 -3.51 -6.90 -1.82
C LEU A 91 -2.45 -6.96 -2.92
N CYS A 92 -2.40 -8.06 -3.66
CA CYS A 92 -1.44 -8.29 -4.73
C CYS A 92 -2.12 -8.30 -6.09
N LEU A 93 -1.64 -7.45 -7.00
CA LEU A 93 -2.16 -7.31 -8.36
C LEU A 93 -1.12 -7.77 -9.38
N THR A 94 -1.55 -8.60 -10.34
CA THR A 94 -0.69 -9.10 -11.42
C THR A 94 -1.29 -8.73 -12.77
N TYR A 95 -0.50 -8.05 -13.61
CA TYR A 95 -0.87 -7.72 -14.97
C TYR A 95 0.12 -8.37 -15.95
N PRO A 96 -0.24 -9.46 -16.64
CA PRO A 96 0.68 -10.21 -17.50
C PRO A 96 1.29 -9.39 -18.65
N THR A 97 0.61 -8.32 -19.06
CA THR A 97 1.00 -7.49 -20.21
C THR A 97 1.77 -6.22 -19.81
N VAL A 98 1.98 -5.97 -18.52
CA VAL A 98 2.66 -4.77 -18.03
C VAL A 98 4.09 -5.11 -17.62
N PRO A 99 5.13 -4.46 -18.20
CA PRO A 99 6.53 -4.72 -17.90
C PRO A 99 6.97 -4.02 -16.60
N VAL A 100 6.44 -4.45 -15.47
CA VAL A 100 6.81 -3.99 -14.11
C VAL A 100 7.03 -5.19 -13.19
N PRO A 101 7.71 -5.03 -12.03
CA PRO A 101 7.80 -6.12 -11.07
C PRO A 101 6.40 -6.57 -10.66
N ILE A 102 6.09 -7.83 -10.92
CA ILE A 102 4.83 -8.50 -10.61
C ILE A 102 5.09 -9.60 -9.56
N PRO A 103 4.20 -9.78 -8.56
CA PRO A 103 3.00 -9.00 -8.28
C PRO A 103 3.30 -7.62 -7.66
N LYS A 104 2.42 -6.65 -7.92
CA LYS A 104 2.41 -5.37 -7.20
C LYS A 104 1.56 -5.53 -5.94
N CYS A 105 2.21 -5.75 -4.80
CA CYS A 105 1.54 -5.88 -3.51
C CYS A 105 1.44 -4.55 -2.76
N LEU A 106 0.34 -4.36 -2.04
CA LEU A 106 -0.09 -3.12 -1.40
C LEU A 106 -0.62 -3.41 -0.01
N GLU A 107 -0.27 -2.55 0.95
CA GLU A 107 -0.97 -2.49 2.24
C GLU A 107 -2.28 -1.73 2.04
N ILE A 108 -3.38 -2.24 2.58
CA ILE A 108 -4.66 -1.54 2.61
C ILE A 108 -4.89 -1.03 4.02
N ALA A 109 -5.22 0.25 4.13
CA ALA A 109 -5.47 0.88 5.42
C ALA A 109 -6.81 1.62 5.41
N GLU A 110 -7.40 1.74 6.59
CA GLU A 110 -8.63 2.48 6.85
C GLU A 110 -8.36 3.61 7.82
N LYS A 111 -8.99 4.76 7.59
CA LYS A 111 -9.00 5.90 8.50
C LYS A 111 -10.30 6.68 8.34
N ASP A 112 -11.02 6.87 9.43
CA ASP A 112 -12.28 7.63 9.47
C ASP A 112 -13.31 7.14 8.43
N GLY A 113 -13.34 5.84 8.12
CA GLY A 113 -14.21 5.23 7.11
C GLY A 113 -13.73 5.37 5.66
N HIS A 114 -12.55 5.94 5.43
CA HIS A 114 -11.91 6.03 4.13
C HIS A 114 -10.81 4.98 3.99
N TYR A 115 -10.66 4.41 2.79
CA TYR A 115 -9.65 3.39 2.51
C TYR A 115 -8.54 3.93 1.62
N VAL A 116 -7.31 3.50 1.86
CA VAL A 116 -6.12 3.85 1.09
C VAL A 116 -5.23 2.65 0.83
N GLU A 117 -4.42 2.74 -0.22
CA GLU A 117 -3.36 1.77 -0.54
C GLU A 117 -1.99 2.40 -0.27
N PHE A 118 -1.10 1.70 0.42
CA PHE A 118 0.30 2.09 0.56
C PHE A 118 1.21 1.15 -0.24
N ARG A 119 2.22 1.74 -0.89
CA ARG A 119 3.28 0.98 -1.57
C ARG A 119 4.21 0.38 -0.52
N ILE A 120 4.54 -0.91 -0.62
CA ILE A 120 5.41 -1.57 0.36
C ILE A 120 6.85 -1.79 -0.13
N SER A 121 7.11 -1.57 -1.42
CA SER A 121 8.39 -1.86 -2.05
C SER A 121 8.85 -0.76 -3.00
N GLY A 122 10.14 -0.81 -3.34
CA GLY A 122 10.79 0.15 -4.22
C GLY A 122 10.98 1.55 -3.60
N PRO A 123 11.43 2.54 -4.41
CA PRO A 123 11.73 3.90 -3.92
C PRO A 123 10.53 4.68 -3.37
N ALA A 124 9.32 4.16 -3.58
CA ALA A 124 8.08 4.75 -3.10
C ALA A 124 7.46 3.97 -1.93
N ALA A 125 8.20 3.03 -1.32
CA ALA A 125 7.74 2.32 -0.13
C ALA A 125 7.30 3.31 0.98
N GLY A 126 6.17 3.01 1.61
CA GLY A 126 5.49 3.84 2.61
C GLY A 126 4.69 5.02 2.06
N LYS A 127 4.80 5.34 0.77
CA LYS A 127 4.02 6.42 0.17
C LYS A 127 2.63 5.95 -0.21
N LEU A 128 1.67 6.88 -0.10
CA LEU A 128 0.31 6.72 -0.60
C LEU A 128 0.35 6.30 -2.09
N GLY A 129 -0.17 5.12 -2.37
CA GLY A 129 -0.41 4.61 -3.72
C GLY A 129 -1.67 5.20 -4.29
N ALA A 130 -2.79 5.02 -3.58
CA ALA A 130 -4.09 5.54 -3.98
C ALA A 130 -5.04 5.70 -2.78
N GLU A 131 -6.05 6.54 -2.95
CA GLU A 131 -7.22 6.62 -2.08
C GLU A 131 -8.43 6.01 -2.78
N TYR A 132 -9.24 5.23 -2.07
CA TYR A 132 -10.50 4.72 -2.61
C TYR A 132 -11.57 5.79 -2.53
N VAL A 133 -12.02 6.24 -3.70
CA VAL A 133 -13.09 7.23 -3.87
C VAL A 133 -14.44 6.55 -3.72
N SER A 134 -14.61 5.38 -4.32
CA SER A 134 -15.84 4.59 -4.19
C SER A 134 -15.56 3.09 -4.30
N ILE A 135 -16.42 2.29 -3.65
CA ILE A 135 -16.43 0.83 -3.72
C ILE A 135 -17.88 0.43 -3.95
N ILE A 136 -18.16 -0.19 -5.10
CA ILE A 136 -19.52 -0.43 -5.57
C ILE A 136 -19.66 -1.91 -5.98
N PRO A 137 -20.70 -2.62 -5.50
CA PRO A 137 -20.91 -4.03 -5.86
C PRO A 137 -21.10 -4.25 -7.36
N GLY A 138 -20.41 -5.27 -7.88
CA GLY A 138 -20.51 -5.74 -9.26
C GLY A 138 -19.67 -4.95 -10.26
N ASN A 139 -19.65 -5.43 -11.51
CA ASN A 139 -18.88 -4.84 -12.61
C ASN A 139 -19.66 -3.68 -13.26
N ILE A 140 -19.81 -2.57 -12.54
CA ILE A 140 -20.72 -1.47 -12.95
C ILE A 140 -20.28 -0.74 -14.23
N LYS A 141 -19.03 -0.91 -14.66
CA LYS A 141 -18.50 -0.34 -15.90
C LYS A 141 -18.43 -1.36 -17.05
N ASN A 142 -18.87 -2.60 -16.83
CA ASN A 142 -18.75 -3.70 -17.79
C ASN A 142 -17.32 -3.87 -18.32
N LEU A 143 -16.33 -3.76 -17.42
CA LEU A 143 -14.92 -3.95 -17.79
C LEU A 143 -14.68 -5.40 -18.26
N PRO A 144 -13.86 -5.62 -19.29
CA PRO A 144 -13.58 -6.95 -19.81
C PRO A 144 -12.82 -7.79 -18.79
N LEU A 145 -13.17 -9.06 -18.69
CA LEU A 145 -12.43 -10.07 -17.92
C LEU A 145 -12.07 -11.22 -18.85
N GLU A 146 -10.89 -11.79 -18.65
CA GLU A 146 -10.41 -13.00 -19.35
C GLU A 146 -10.14 -14.12 -18.35
#